data_AF-A0A3D5WNR3-F1
#
_entry.id   AF-A0A3D5WNR3-F1
#
_cell.length_a   1.000
_cell.length_b   1.000
_cell.length_c   1.000
_cell.angle_alpha   90.00
_cell.angle_beta   90.00
_cell.angle_gamma   90.00
#
_symmetry.space_group_name_H-M   'P 1'
#
loop_
_entity.id
_entity.type
_entity.pdbx_description
1 polymer ?
#
loop_
_entity_poly.entity_id
_entity_poly.type
_entity_poly.pdbx_seq_one_letter_code
_entity_poly.pdbx_strand_id
1 'polypeptide(L)' 'MTKELVRQYIMALGGSALAFVGVDFLLEKSGCMVFNELEEMVGCRMLYACSDHDIVSDYVGWLAKKL' A
#
# COMPACT_ATOMS: atom_id res chain seq x y z
N MET A 1 8.42 -2.07 10.71
CA MET A 1 7.27 -1.27 10.25
C MET A 1 6.16 -1.34 11.28
N THR A 2 5.77 -0.22 11.89
CA THR A 2 4.50 -0.17 12.63
C THR A 2 3.39 0.13 11.61
N LYS A 3 2.29 -0.61 11.67
CA LYS A 3 1.11 -0.36 10.79
C LYS A 3 0.63 1.10 10.88
N GLU A 4 0.90 1.75 12.01
CA GLU A 4 0.56 3.14 12.28
C GLU A 4 1.30 4.13 11.38
N LEU A 5 2.61 3.94 11.13
CA LEU A 5 3.36 4.85 10.27
C LEU A 5 2.84 4.83 8.83
N VAL A 6 2.60 3.63 8.29
CA VAL A 6 2.02 3.46 6.95
C VAL A 6 0.63 4.11 6.88
N ARG A 7 -0.18 3.96 7.94
CA ARG A 7 -1.48 4.61 8.02
C ARG A 7 -1.36 6.14 7.99
N GLN A 8 -0.42 6.73 8.70
CA GLN A 8 -0.18 8.18 8.67
C GLN A 8 0.17 8.68 7.27
N TYR A 9 1.05 7.96 6.55
CA TYR A 9 1.37 8.28 5.16
C TYR A 9 0.16 8.17 4.24
N ILE A 10 -0.60 7.07 4.31
CA ILE A 10 -1.82 6.89 3.50
C ILE A 10 -2.81 8.03 3.75
N MET A 11 -3.02 8.42 5.02
CA MET A 11 -3.93 9.52 5.36
C MET A 11 -3.43 10.88 4.83
N ALA A 12 -2.12 11.14 4.89
CA ALA A 12 -1.54 12.38 4.40
C ALA A 12 -1.57 12.49 2.86
N LEU A 13 -1.49 11.37 2.15
CA LEU A 13 -1.35 11.33 0.69
C LEU A 13 -2.68 11.20 -0.07
N GLY A 14 -3.82 11.14 0.63
CA GLY A 14 -5.14 11.10 -0.01
C GLY A 14 -6.19 10.34 0.79
N GLY A 15 -5.80 9.58 1.81
CA GLY A 15 -6.70 8.91 2.75
C GLY A 15 -7.77 8.09 2.03
N SER A 16 -9.04 8.39 2.30
CA SER A 16 -10.18 7.68 1.73
C SER A 16 -10.40 7.90 0.23
N ALA A 17 -9.72 8.86 -0.38
CA ALA A 17 -9.73 9.05 -1.83
C ALA A 17 -8.91 7.98 -2.56
N LEU A 18 -7.93 7.38 -1.87
CA LEU A 18 -7.11 6.30 -2.40
C LEU A 18 -7.93 5.00 -2.42
N ALA A 19 -7.95 4.34 -3.57
CA ALA A 19 -8.63 3.05 -3.73
C ALA A 19 -7.63 1.89 -3.67
N PHE A 20 -6.65 1.90 -4.59
CA PHE A 20 -5.64 0.86 -4.70
C PHE A 20 -4.30 1.46 -5.10
N VAL A 21 -3.38 1.50 -4.15
CA VAL A 21 -2.08 2.17 -4.30
C VAL A 21 -0.95 1.32 -3.74
N GLY A 22 0.20 1.42 -4.38
CA GLY A 22 1.49 0.98 -3.87
C GLY A 22 2.16 2.11 -3.11
N VAL A 23 2.88 1.79 -2.04
CA VAL A 23 3.68 2.77 -1.30
C VAL A 23 5.05 2.19 -1.04
N ASP A 24 6.06 2.90 -1.52
CA ASP A 24 7.45 2.48 -1.46
C ASP A 24 8.24 3.34 -0.48
N PHE A 25 9.20 2.70 0.19
CA PHE A 25 10.07 3.35 1.15
C PHE A 25 11.52 2.95 0.90
N LEU A 26 12.42 3.92 1.00
CA LEU A 26 13.86 3.67 1.12
C LEU A 26 14.21 3.47 2.59
N LEU A 27 15.11 2.53 2.87
CA LEU A 27 15.65 2.31 4.22
C LEU A 27 16.98 3.04 4.36
N GLU A 28 17.02 4.03 5.25
CA GLU A 28 18.26 4.68 5.65
C GLU A 28 19.11 3.75 6.53
N LYS A 29 20.42 4.02 6.64
CA LYS A 29 21.35 3.29 7.52
C LYS A 29 20.92 3.31 9.00
N SER A 30 20.20 4.35 9.42
CA SER A 30 19.62 4.49 10.76
C SER A 30 18.45 3.53 11.01
N GLY A 31 17.95 2.85 9.96
CA GLY A 31 16.70 2.10 9.96
C GLY A 31 15.46 2.97 9.73
N CYS A 32 15.63 4.29 9.57
CA CYS A 32 14.54 5.19 9.21
C CYS A 32 14.02 4.86 7.81
N MET A 33 12.69 4.79 7.67
CA MET A 33 12.03 4.63 6.37
C MET A 33 11.73 6.01 5.80
N VAL A 34 12.26 6.30 4.63
CA VAL A 34 12.01 7.53 3.88
C VAL A 34 11.03 7.21 2.77
N PHE A 35 9.90 7.93 2.75
CA PHE A 35 8.93 7.80 1.66
C PHE A 35 9.61 8.04 0.32
N ASN A 36 9.40 7.11 -0.63
CA ASN A 36 9.98 7.19 -1.97
C ASN A 36 8.92 7.62 -2.97
N GLU A 37 7.88 6.79 -3.13
CA GLU A 37 6.83 7.00 -4.10
C GLU A 37 5.50 6.40 -3.65
N LEU A 38 4.44 6.90 -4.30
CA LEU A 38 3.11 6.32 -4.28
C LEU A 38 2.72 6.09 -5.74
N GLU A 39 2.28 4.87 -6.05
CA GLU A 39 1.84 4.46 -7.39
C GLU A 39 0.35 4.12 -7.35
N GLU A 40 -0.44 4.75 -8.24
CA GLU A 40 -1.81 4.32 -8.49
C GLU A 40 -1.82 3.07 -9.37
N MET A 41 -2.71 2.12 -9.08
CA MET A 41 -2.82 0.87 -9.85
C MET A 41 -1.53 0.02 -9.84
N VAL A 42 -0.93 -0.10 -8.66
CA VAL A 42 0.34 -0.81 -8.43
C VAL A 42 0.37 -2.24 -8.96
N GLY A 43 1.50 -2.59 -9.58
CA GLY A 43 1.80 -3.97 -9.96
C GLY A 43 2.05 -4.87 -8.75
N CYS A 44 1.27 -5.95 -8.59
CA CYS A 44 1.35 -6.81 -7.41
C CYS A 44 2.24 -8.05 -7.55
N ARG A 45 2.95 -8.21 -8.68
CA ARG A 45 3.71 -9.43 -8.99
C ARG A 45 4.69 -9.84 -7.88
N MET A 46 5.41 -8.88 -7.30
CA MET A 46 6.36 -9.16 -6.22
C MET A 46 5.66 -9.48 -4.90
N LEU A 47 4.51 -8.88 -4.63
CA LEU A 47 3.72 -9.18 -3.43
C LEU A 47 3.21 -10.61 -3.46
N TYR A 48 2.75 -11.11 -4.61
CA TYR A 48 2.40 -12.53 -4.77
C TYR A 48 3.59 -13.47 -4.64
N ALA A 49 4.79 -13.04 -5.04
CA ALA A 49 6.00 -13.85 -4.88
C ALA A 49 6.47 -13.91 -3.42
N CYS A 50 6.16 -12.88 -2.62
CA CYS A 50 6.64 -12.74 -1.24
C CYS A 50 5.55 -13.00 -0.19
N SER A 51 4.30 -13.26 -0.61
CA SER A 51 3.18 -13.49 0.30
C SER A 51 2.07 -14.31 -0.35
N ASP A 52 1.33 -15.06 0.46
CA ASP A 52 0.13 -15.80 0.04
C ASP A 52 -1.13 -14.91 0.04
N HIS A 53 -0.98 -13.59 0.00
CA HIS A 53 -2.09 -12.66 0.13
C HIS A 53 -2.84 -12.50 -1.20
N ASP A 54 -4.14 -12.76 -1.17
CA ASP A 54 -5.00 -12.61 -2.34
C ASP A 54 -5.51 -11.18 -2.49
N ILE A 55 -4.64 -10.35 -3.07
CA ILE A 55 -4.90 -8.93 -3.31
C ILE A 55 -6.07 -8.74 -4.30
N VAL A 56 -6.28 -9.65 -5.26
CA VAL A 56 -7.41 -9.57 -6.19
C VAL A 56 -8.72 -9.73 -5.44
N SER A 57 -8.84 -10.77 -4.62
CA SER A 57 -10.04 -11.01 -3.80
C SER A 57 -10.35 -9.80 -2.90
N ASP A 58 -9.33 -9.24 -2.25
CA ASP A 58 -9.50 -8.07 -1.38
C ASP A 58 -9.99 -6.83 -2.16
N TYR A 59 -9.38 -6.54 -3.31
CA TYR A 59 -9.76 -5.38 -4.12
C TYR A 59 -11.16 -5.53 -4.73
N VAL A 60 -11.47 -6.69 -5.31
CA VAL A 60 -12.81 -6.99 -5.87
C VAL A 60 -13.86 -6.98 -4.78
N GLY A 61 -13.57 -7.57 -3.61
CA GLY A 61 -14.46 -7.54 -2.45
C GLY A 61 -14.70 -6.13 -1.92
N TRP A 62 -13.70 -5.25 -1.98
CA TRP A 62 -13.87 -3.84 -1.66
C TRP A 62 -14.74 -3.10 -2.68
N LEU A 63 -14.51 -3.31 -3.98
CA LEU A 63 -15.32 -2.71 -5.06
C LEU A 63 -16.79 -3.12 -4.94
N ALA A 64 -17.06 -4.41 -4.68
CA ALA A 64 -18.41 -4.94 -4.52
C ALA A 64 -19.17 -4.32 -3.33
N LYS A 65 -18.48 -3.82 -2.31
CA LYS A 65 -19.10 -3.11 -1.17
C LYS A 65 -19.36 -1.63 -1.45
N LYS A 66 -18.73 -1.07 -2.49
CA LYS A 66 -18.91 0.33 -2.90
C LYS A 66 -20.01 0.51 -3.96
N LEU A 67 -20.37 -0.55 -4.67
CA LEU A 67 -21.49 -0.63 -5.61
C LEU A 67 -22.78 -0.98 -4.87
#